data_AF-A0AAJ1BCI6-F1
#
_entry.id   AF-A0AAJ1BCI6-F1
#
_cell.length_a   1.000
_cell.length_b   1.000
_cell.length_c   1.000
_cell.angle_alpha   90.00
_cell.angle_beta   90.00
_cell.angle_gamma   90.00
#
_symmetry.space_group_name_H-M   'P 1'
#
loop_
_entity.id
_entity.type
_entity.pdbx_description
1 polymer ?
#
loop_
_entity_poly.entity_id
_entity_poly.type
_entity_poly.pdbx_seq_one_letter_code
_entity_poly.pdbx_strand_id
1 'polypeptide(L)'
;MSKSALSRAREATTTELEIMNSASDKNRNAEKRREKEVLEAKARGMAMAGANFDEIADKLGITPARARQVTTKALTRKAPPTTEQQRKMDYEILRGLSLRLHKAAMGDPKKEIPGDTAAAKLLLEVLDRMAALSAPVGDSPELEPHFEKTVTACAGKKGLHASGEDAALVASGRKIAHHIDEVFRTGSQLEKTKALYLMPHLKGILTDMLATPAARAQAEAIAKDKGEAAEATALGKMRASRDRIRLVKSDSEQAG
;
A
#
# COMPACT_ATOMS: atom_id res chain seq x y z
N MET A 1 -33.58 -15.66 -40.62
CA MET A 1 -32.51 -15.51 -39.61
C MET A 1 -33.12 -15.70 -38.23
N SER A 2 -32.53 -16.62 -37.45
CA SER A 2 -33.19 -17.45 -36.43
C SER A 2 -33.48 -16.73 -35.11
N LYS A 3 -34.69 -16.94 -34.56
CA LYS A 3 -35.12 -16.56 -33.20
C LYS A 3 -34.12 -16.99 -32.10
N SER A 4 -33.25 -17.95 -32.37
CA SER A 4 -32.19 -18.42 -31.46
C SER A 4 -31.08 -17.37 -31.21
N ALA A 5 -30.77 -16.51 -32.18
CA ALA A 5 -29.74 -15.48 -31.99
C ALA A 5 -30.20 -14.33 -31.08
N LEU A 6 -31.49 -13.96 -31.17
CA LEU A 6 -32.11 -12.95 -30.31
C LEU A 6 -32.31 -13.42 -28.86
N SER A 7 -32.56 -14.72 -28.64
CA SER A 7 -32.65 -15.31 -27.30
C SER A 7 -31.30 -15.27 -26.58
N ARG A 8 -30.23 -15.69 -27.25
CA ARG A 8 -28.87 -15.70 -26.68
C ARG A 8 -28.33 -14.31 -26.40
N ALA A 9 -28.66 -13.31 -27.23
CA ALA A 9 -28.28 -11.92 -26.98
C ALA A 9 -29.02 -11.31 -25.77
N ARG A 10 -30.29 -11.69 -25.53
CA ARG A 10 -31.06 -11.28 -24.35
C ARG A 10 -30.57 -11.96 -23.07
N GLU A 11 -30.21 -13.24 -23.13
CA GLU A 11 -29.64 -13.97 -21.98
C GLU A 11 -28.24 -13.42 -21.60
N ALA A 12 -27.40 -13.10 -22.58
CA ALA A 12 -26.09 -12.49 -22.34
C ALA A 12 -26.19 -11.11 -21.67
N THR A 13 -27.09 -10.25 -22.15
CA THR A 13 -27.31 -8.91 -21.58
C THR A 13 -27.93 -8.95 -20.17
N THR A 14 -28.80 -9.93 -19.90
CA THR A 14 -29.38 -10.12 -18.55
C THR A 14 -28.31 -10.60 -17.55
N THR A 15 -27.42 -11.51 -17.99
CA THR A 15 -26.32 -12.02 -17.16
C THR A 15 -25.30 -10.93 -16.82
N GLU A 16 -24.97 -10.05 -17.78
CA GLU A 16 -24.07 -8.92 -17.54
C GLU A 16 -24.64 -7.89 -16.55
N LEU A 17 -25.95 -7.60 -16.63
CA LEU A 17 -26.65 -6.72 -15.68
C LEU A 17 -26.68 -7.29 -14.25
N GLU A 18 -26.88 -8.60 -14.10
CA GLU A 18 -26.83 -9.27 -12.79
C GLU A 18 -25.43 -9.26 -12.17
N ILE A 19 -24.40 -9.48 -12.99
CA ILE A 19 -22.99 -9.40 -12.54
C ILE A 19 -22.65 -7.97 -12.09
N MET A 20 -23.05 -6.95 -12.84
CA MET A 20 -22.83 -5.54 -12.50
C MET A 20 -23.54 -5.14 -11.20
N ASN A 21 -24.78 -5.58 -10.98
CA ASN A 21 -25.51 -5.33 -9.73
C ASN A 21 -24.86 -6.03 -8.53
N SER A 22 -24.43 -7.29 -8.70
CA SER A 22 -23.75 -8.05 -7.64
C SER A 22 -22.41 -7.44 -7.23
N ALA A 23 -21.68 -6.83 -8.17
CA ALA A 23 -20.42 -6.14 -7.92
C ALA A 23 -20.64 -4.82 -7.17
N SER A 24 -21.69 -4.07 -7.53
CA SER A 24 -22.11 -2.85 -6.85
C SER A 24 -22.51 -3.11 -5.39
N ASP A 25 -23.29 -4.15 -5.13
CA ASP A 25 -23.71 -4.52 -3.77
C ASP A 25 -22.54 -5.01 -2.90
N LYS A 26 -21.57 -5.74 -3.49
CA LYS A 26 -20.34 -6.12 -2.79
C LYS A 26 -19.51 -4.90 -2.39
N ASN A 27 -19.41 -3.90 -3.27
CA ASN A 27 -18.64 -2.69 -2.99
C ASN A 27 -19.30 -1.84 -1.90
N ARG A 28 -20.62 -1.67 -1.97
CA ARG A 28 -21.42 -0.96 -0.95
C ARG A 28 -21.37 -1.64 0.42
N ASN A 29 -21.31 -2.98 0.45
CA ASN A 29 -21.13 -3.73 1.69
C ASN A 29 -19.70 -3.62 2.26
N ALA A 30 -18.68 -3.52 1.41
CA ALA A 30 -17.30 -3.30 1.84
C ALA A 30 -17.13 -1.90 2.45
N GLU A 31 -17.75 -0.88 1.85
CA GLU A 31 -17.74 0.49 2.35
C GLU A 31 -18.42 0.60 3.72
N LYS A 32 -19.62 0.03 3.90
CA LYS A 32 -20.31 -0.06 5.20
C LYS A 32 -19.50 -0.79 6.27
N ARG A 33 -18.71 -1.80 5.88
CA ARG A 33 -17.79 -2.49 6.81
C ARG A 33 -16.66 -1.57 7.26
N ARG A 34 -16.04 -0.81 6.33
CA ARG A 34 -14.98 0.16 6.66
C ARG A 34 -15.50 1.27 7.56
N GLU A 35 -16.66 1.84 7.27
CA GLU A 35 -17.30 2.85 8.12
C GLU A 35 -17.54 2.33 9.54
N LYS A 36 -18.05 1.10 9.64
CA LYS A 36 -18.27 0.44 10.93
C LYS A 36 -16.95 0.20 11.68
N GLU A 37 -15.88 -0.18 10.99
CA GLU A 37 -14.56 -0.38 11.60
C GLU A 37 -13.94 0.93 12.11
N VAL A 38 -14.09 2.02 11.35
CA VAL A 38 -13.65 3.36 11.78
C VAL A 38 -14.42 3.81 13.01
N LEU A 39 -15.72 3.54 13.06
CA LEU A 39 -16.58 3.89 14.20
C LEU A 39 -16.24 3.06 15.44
N GLU A 40 -16.00 1.75 15.28
CA GLU A 40 -15.52 0.86 16.35
C GLU A 40 -14.14 1.29 16.88
N ALA A 41 -13.21 1.68 16.01
CA ALA A 41 -11.88 2.13 16.39
C ALA A 41 -11.92 3.45 17.19
N LYS A 42 -12.73 4.42 16.74
CA LYS A 42 -12.93 5.70 17.47
C LYS A 42 -13.60 5.48 18.83
N ALA A 43 -14.64 4.65 18.90
CA ALA A 43 -15.31 4.31 20.14
C ALA A 43 -14.36 3.62 21.15
N ARG A 44 -13.51 2.71 20.68
CA ARG A 44 -12.47 2.05 21.50
C ARG A 44 -11.45 3.05 22.04
N GLY A 45 -10.97 3.97 21.20
CA GLY A 45 -10.02 5.00 21.61
C GLY A 45 -10.57 5.90 22.71
N MET A 46 -11.83 6.34 22.58
CA MET A 46 -12.49 7.18 23.59
C MET A 46 -12.76 6.42 24.90
N ALA A 47 -13.15 5.15 24.83
CA ALA A 47 -13.34 4.33 26.02
C ALA A 47 -12.02 4.04 26.76
N MET A 48 -10.92 3.81 26.03
CA MET A 48 -9.59 3.66 26.62
C MET A 48 -9.07 4.95 27.26
N ALA A 49 -9.51 6.11 26.77
CA ALA A 49 -9.23 7.42 27.34
C ALA A 49 -10.13 7.77 28.56
N GLY A 50 -11.00 6.85 29.00
CA GLY A 50 -11.85 7.03 30.17
C GLY A 50 -13.17 7.78 29.92
N ALA A 51 -13.56 8.03 28.66
CA ALA A 51 -14.81 8.70 28.35
C ALA A 51 -16.05 7.84 28.68
N ASN A 52 -17.11 8.46 29.16
CA ASN A 52 -18.35 7.77 29.52
C ASN A 52 -19.18 7.43 28.25
N PHE A 53 -20.06 6.42 28.33
CA PHE A 53 -20.82 5.97 27.15
C PHE A 53 -21.71 7.05 26.53
N ASP A 54 -22.19 7.98 27.33
CA ASP A 54 -23.02 9.11 26.88
C ASP A 54 -22.16 10.15 26.13
N GLU A 55 -20.93 10.41 26.59
CA GLU A 55 -19.98 11.29 25.89
C GLU A 55 -19.50 10.69 24.56
N ILE A 56 -19.37 9.36 24.51
CA ILE A 56 -19.05 8.63 23.29
C ILE A 56 -20.22 8.71 22.30
N ALA A 57 -21.46 8.65 22.80
CA ALA A 57 -22.67 8.78 21.98
C ALA A 57 -22.76 10.18 21.33
N ASP A 58 -22.54 11.22 22.12
CA ASP A 58 -22.60 12.62 21.67
C ASP A 58 -21.49 12.93 20.65
N LYS A 59 -20.26 12.47 20.88
CA LYS A 59 -19.12 12.70 19.98
C LYS A 59 -19.19 11.91 18.68
N LEU A 60 -19.87 10.76 18.67
CA LEU A 60 -20.03 9.91 17.49
C LEU A 60 -21.37 10.12 16.77
N GLY A 61 -22.28 10.94 17.32
CA GLY A 61 -23.60 11.18 16.74
C GLY A 61 -24.48 9.93 16.70
N ILE A 62 -24.30 9.01 17.66
CA ILE A 62 -25.03 7.73 17.73
C ILE A 62 -25.87 7.67 19.01
N THR A 63 -26.87 6.78 19.04
CA THR A 63 -27.67 6.60 20.26
C THR A 63 -26.84 5.99 21.40
N PRO A 64 -27.13 6.31 22.68
CA PRO A 64 -26.39 5.76 23.83
C PRO A 64 -26.39 4.24 23.90
N ALA A 65 -27.51 3.60 23.52
CA ALA A 65 -27.61 2.15 23.42
C ALA A 65 -26.66 1.58 22.33
N ARG A 66 -26.53 2.28 21.20
CA ARG A 66 -25.62 1.89 20.13
C ARG A 66 -24.15 2.14 20.50
N ALA A 67 -23.86 3.23 21.21
CA ALA A 67 -22.52 3.50 21.76
C ALA A 67 -22.07 2.36 22.68
N ARG A 68 -22.91 1.94 23.64
CA ARG A 68 -22.62 0.78 24.50
C ARG A 68 -22.32 -0.48 23.69
N GLN A 69 -23.14 -0.78 22.68
CA GLN A 69 -22.98 -1.98 21.86
C GLN A 69 -21.70 -1.94 21.00
N VAL A 70 -21.37 -0.79 20.41
CA VAL A 70 -20.17 -0.61 19.59
C VAL A 70 -18.93 -0.65 20.46
N THR A 71 -18.92 0.07 21.58
CA THR A 71 -17.78 0.12 22.49
C THR A 71 -17.50 -1.25 23.12
N THR A 72 -18.53 -1.98 23.59
CA THR A 72 -18.36 -3.35 24.10
C THR A 72 -17.84 -4.31 23.03
N LYS A 73 -18.38 -4.26 21.80
CA LYS A 73 -17.85 -5.05 20.67
C LYS A 73 -16.42 -4.67 20.32
N ALA A 74 -16.08 -3.38 20.33
CA ALA A 74 -14.74 -2.91 20.00
C ALA A 74 -13.71 -3.24 21.09
N LEU A 75 -14.11 -3.27 22.36
CA LEU A 75 -13.27 -3.68 23.49
C LEU A 75 -13.05 -5.20 23.55
N THR A 76 -14.05 -5.99 23.18
CA THR A 76 -13.98 -7.46 23.14
C THR A 76 -13.33 -8.00 21.88
N ARG A 77 -13.28 -7.21 20.79
CA ARG A 77 -12.55 -7.57 19.57
C ARG A 77 -11.06 -7.61 19.89
N LYS A 78 -10.49 -8.82 19.94
CA LYS A 78 -9.04 -9.00 20.07
C LYS A 78 -8.36 -8.16 19.00
N ALA A 79 -7.48 -7.25 19.43
CA ALA A 79 -6.64 -6.53 18.50
C ALA A 79 -5.87 -7.55 17.64
N PRO A 80 -5.62 -7.27 16.36
CA PRO A 80 -4.70 -8.09 15.59
C PRO A 80 -3.39 -8.21 16.38
N PRO A 81 -2.82 -9.42 16.48
CA PRO A 81 -1.60 -9.64 17.25
C PRO A 81 -0.50 -8.71 16.75
N THR A 82 0.25 -8.10 17.67
CA THR A 82 1.45 -7.34 17.29
C THR A 82 2.46 -8.26 16.62
N THR A 83 3.40 -7.71 15.87
CA THR A 83 4.44 -8.48 15.17
C THR A 83 5.20 -9.43 16.11
N GLU A 84 5.45 -9.01 17.34
CA GLU A 84 6.09 -9.84 18.36
C GLU A 84 5.17 -10.94 18.90
N GLN A 85 3.89 -10.62 19.13
CA GLN A 85 2.89 -11.60 19.54
C GLN A 85 2.67 -12.67 18.47
N GLN A 86 2.64 -12.28 17.19
CA GLN A 86 2.51 -13.22 16.07
C GLN A 86 3.74 -14.13 15.97
N ARG A 87 4.96 -13.58 16.08
CA ARG A 87 6.19 -14.40 16.12
C ARG A 87 6.17 -15.40 17.26
N LYS A 88 5.71 -15.00 18.44
CA LYS A 88 5.57 -15.89 19.60
C LYS A 88 4.53 -16.98 19.37
N MET A 89 3.39 -16.65 18.76
CA MET A 89 2.37 -17.63 18.38
C MET A 89 2.92 -18.64 17.36
N ASP A 90 3.58 -18.16 16.30
CA ASP A 90 4.17 -19.00 15.27
C ASP A 90 5.27 -19.91 15.86
N TYR A 91 6.08 -19.39 16.78
CA TYR A 91 7.09 -20.17 17.49
C TYR A 91 6.46 -21.31 18.30
N GLU A 92 5.39 -21.07 19.05
CA GLU A 92 4.71 -22.13 19.83
C GLU A 92 4.05 -23.18 18.93
N ILE A 93 3.47 -22.76 17.79
CA ILE A 93 2.91 -23.68 16.79
C ILE A 93 4.02 -24.59 16.24
N LEU A 94 5.15 -23.99 15.85
CA LEU A 94 6.30 -24.73 15.32
C LEU A 94 6.95 -25.62 16.38
N ARG A 95 6.97 -25.22 17.65
CA ARG A 95 7.43 -26.05 18.77
C ARG A 95 6.57 -27.30 18.94
N GLY A 96 5.25 -27.18 18.83
CA GLY A 96 4.35 -28.34 18.86
C GLY A 96 4.53 -29.27 17.65
N LEU A 97 4.86 -28.71 16.48
CA LEU A 97 5.17 -29.48 15.28
C LEU A 97 6.53 -30.20 15.40
N SER A 98 7.56 -29.52 15.91
CA SER A 98 8.92 -30.08 16.05
C SER A 98 8.93 -31.29 16.97
N LEU A 99 8.18 -31.27 18.07
CA LEU A 99 8.04 -32.42 18.97
C LEU A 99 7.41 -33.64 18.27
N ARG A 100 6.39 -33.42 17.43
CA ARG A 100 5.75 -34.50 16.66
C ARG A 100 6.69 -35.06 15.58
N LEU A 101 7.37 -34.17 14.86
CA LEU A 101 8.34 -34.55 13.83
C LEU A 101 9.55 -35.26 14.43
N HIS A 102 10.03 -34.83 15.61
CA HIS A 102 11.13 -35.49 16.29
C HIS A 102 10.81 -36.93 16.67
N LYS A 103 9.60 -37.19 17.18
CA LYS A 103 9.12 -38.54 17.46
C LYS A 103 9.03 -39.40 16.18
N ALA A 104 8.57 -38.83 15.07
CA ALA A 104 8.50 -39.54 13.79
C ALA A 104 9.88 -39.79 13.17
N ALA A 105 10.79 -38.81 13.28
CA ALA A 105 12.16 -38.88 12.75
C ALA A 105 13.02 -39.90 13.49
N MET A 106 12.89 -40.00 14.81
CA MET A 106 13.67 -40.92 15.63
C MET A 106 13.07 -42.34 15.69
N GLY A 107 11.81 -42.50 15.31
CA GLY A 107 11.10 -43.76 15.47
C GLY A 107 10.86 -44.14 16.93
N ASP A 108 10.38 -45.36 17.16
CA ASP A 108 10.24 -45.92 18.51
C ASP A 108 11.05 -47.21 18.59
N PRO A 109 12.24 -47.20 19.23
CA PRO A 109 13.09 -48.38 19.31
C PRO A 109 12.44 -49.51 20.12
N LYS A 110 11.45 -49.21 20.97
CA LYS A 110 10.72 -50.25 21.74
C LYS A 110 9.64 -50.94 20.91
N LYS A 111 9.25 -50.36 19.77
CA LYS A 111 8.22 -50.90 18.87
C LYS A 111 8.78 -51.30 17.51
N GLU A 112 10.10 -51.30 17.35
CA GLU A 112 10.81 -51.58 16.09
C GLU A 112 10.33 -50.70 14.92
N ILE A 113 9.80 -49.50 15.22
CA ILE A 113 9.36 -48.56 14.19
C ILE A 113 10.59 -47.79 13.72
N PRO A 114 11.05 -47.97 12.47
CA PRO A 114 12.19 -47.23 11.95
C PRO A 114 11.85 -45.73 11.84
N GLY A 115 12.86 -44.89 12.01
CA GLY A 115 12.72 -43.45 11.86
C GLY A 115 12.41 -43.03 10.43
N ASP A 116 11.56 -42.01 10.28
CA ASP A 116 11.20 -41.44 8.97
C ASP A 116 12.18 -40.32 8.58
N THR A 117 12.93 -40.54 7.49
CA THR A 117 13.92 -39.59 6.96
C THR A 117 13.28 -38.33 6.37
N ALA A 118 12.04 -38.41 5.88
CA ALA A 118 11.30 -37.24 5.42
C ALA A 118 10.88 -36.37 6.61
N ALA A 119 10.42 -37.00 7.70
CA ALA A 119 10.14 -36.29 8.95
C ALA A 119 11.40 -35.65 9.56
N ALA A 120 12.56 -36.31 9.46
CA ALA A 120 13.84 -35.75 9.91
C ALA A 120 14.24 -34.49 9.11
N LYS A 121 14.03 -34.49 7.80
CA LYS A 121 14.29 -33.31 6.96
C LYS A 121 13.35 -32.15 7.31
N LEU A 122 12.05 -32.42 7.44
CA LEU A 122 11.07 -31.41 7.85
C LEU A 122 11.35 -30.88 9.26
N LEU A 123 11.83 -31.73 10.17
CA LEU A 123 12.24 -31.31 11.52
C LEU A 123 13.36 -30.27 11.43
N LEU A 124 14.36 -30.51 10.58
CA LEU A 124 15.47 -29.57 10.40
C LEU A 124 14.98 -28.21 9.89
N GLU A 125 14.08 -28.20 8.89
CA GLU A 125 13.46 -26.98 8.37
C GLU A 125 12.65 -26.23 9.44
N VAL A 126 11.90 -26.95 10.28
CA VAL A 126 11.15 -26.36 11.40
C VAL A 126 12.09 -25.76 12.45
N LEU A 127 13.19 -26.44 12.78
CA LEU A 127 14.20 -25.95 13.73
C LEU A 127 14.89 -24.69 13.22
N ASP A 128 15.27 -24.65 11.94
CA ASP A 128 15.83 -23.45 11.30
C ASP A 128 14.85 -22.28 11.35
N ARG A 129 13.56 -22.56 11.09
CA ARG A 129 12.51 -21.53 11.17
C ARG A 129 12.32 -21.01 12.59
N MET A 130 12.34 -21.90 13.58
CA MET A 130 12.28 -21.53 15.00
C MET A 130 13.48 -20.69 15.43
N ALA A 131 14.69 -21.04 14.98
CA ALA A 131 15.90 -20.28 15.23
C ALA A 131 15.78 -18.85 14.67
N ALA A 132 15.29 -18.71 13.42
CA ALA A 132 15.04 -17.41 12.79
C ALA A 132 13.99 -16.56 13.54
N LEU A 133 12.94 -17.18 14.07
CA LEU A 133 11.92 -16.49 14.87
C LEU A 133 12.42 -16.05 16.25
N SER A 134 13.39 -16.79 16.82
CA SER A 134 14.01 -16.49 18.11
C SER A 134 15.17 -15.50 18.01
N ALA A 135 15.70 -15.27 16.80
CA ALA A 135 16.78 -14.32 16.59
C ALA A 135 16.30 -12.90 16.92
N PRO A 136 17.14 -12.08 17.58
CA PRO A 136 16.81 -10.68 17.80
C PRO A 136 16.57 -10.03 16.44
N VAL A 137 15.40 -9.40 16.31
CA VAL A 137 15.05 -8.64 15.13
C VAL A 137 16.01 -7.46 15.13
N GLY A 138 16.89 -7.38 14.15
CA GLY A 138 17.71 -6.18 13.99
C GLY A 138 16.79 -4.97 13.89
N ASP A 139 17.18 -3.85 14.51
CA ASP A 139 16.46 -2.56 14.47
C ASP A 139 16.47 -1.91 13.07
N SER A 140 16.41 -2.71 12.00
CA SER A 140 16.25 -2.19 10.66
C SER A 140 14.85 -1.57 10.55
N PRO A 141 14.77 -0.26 10.31
CA PRO A 141 13.47 0.41 10.21
C PRO A 141 12.67 -0.16 9.04
N GLU A 142 11.36 -0.33 9.25
CA GLU A 142 10.42 -0.76 8.21
C GLU A 142 10.30 0.30 7.12
N LEU A 143 10.37 -0.12 5.86
CA LEU A 143 10.39 0.74 4.70
C LEU A 143 9.03 1.34 4.37
N GLU A 144 7.94 0.60 4.58
CA GLU A 144 6.56 1.02 4.33
C GLU A 144 6.17 2.32 5.07
N PRO A 145 6.37 2.45 6.40
CA PRO A 145 6.03 3.69 7.10
C PRO A 145 6.90 4.88 6.66
N HIS A 146 8.14 4.64 6.22
CA HIS A 146 8.99 5.69 5.64
C HIS A 146 8.57 6.08 4.23
N PHE A 147 8.09 5.12 3.43
CA PHE A 147 7.50 5.37 2.13
C PHE A 147 6.24 6.23 2.25
N GLU A 148 5.34 5.93 3.18
CA GLU A 148 4.13 6.76 3.40
C GLU A 148 4.44 8.19 3.83
N LYS A 149 5.43 8.37 4.71
CA LYS A 149 5.92 9.72 5.07
C LYS A 149 6.41 10.47 3.85
N THR A 150 7.08 9.78 2.93
CA THR A 150 7.59 10.36 1.69
C THR A 150 6.46 10.73 0.74
N VAL A 151 5.49 9.83 0.52
CA VAL A 151 4.29 10.10 -0.29
C VAL A 151 3.54 11.30 0.26
N THR A 152 3.37 11.39 1.58
CA THR A 152 2.68 12.53 2.23
C THR A 152 3.46 13.84 2.06
N ALA A 153 4.80 13.80 2.17
CA ALA A 153 5.64 14.99 1.98
C ALA A 153 5.67 15.48 0.53
N CYS A 154 5.53 14.56 -0.44
CA CYS A 154 5.43 14.88 -1.86
C CYS A 154 4.00 15.26 -2.27
N ALA A 155 2.98 14.70 -1.62
CA ALA A 155 1.59 15.05 -1.81
C ALA A 155 1.38 16.52 -1.43
N GLY A 156 1.21 17.38 -2.43
CA GLY A 156 1.06 18.83 -2.27
C GLY A 156 2.26 19.67 -2.71
N LYS A 157 3.44 19.07 -2.95
CA LYS A 157 4.58 19.76 -3.56
C LYS A 157 4.69 19.39 -5.03
N LYS A 158 4.13 20.24 -5.90
CA LYS A 158 4.26 20.18 -7.37
C LYS A 158 3.85 18.84 -8.02
N GLY A 159 2.56 18.52 -8.02
CA GLY A 159 1.98 17.63 -9.02
C GLY A 159 1.86 16.13 -8.69
N LEU A 160 2.24 15.67 -7.49
CA LEU A 160 1.94 14.28 -7.09
C LEU A 160 0.46 14.17 -6.68
N HIS A 161 -0.35 13.54 -7.53
CA HIS A 161 -1.77 13.24 -7.31
C HIS A 161 -1.94 11.82 -6.75
N ALA A 162 -1.49 11.61 -5.51
CA ALA A 162 -1.45 10.30 -4.86
C ALA A 162 -2.80 9.58 -4.74
N SER A 163 -3.92 10.31 -4.81
CA SER A 163 -5.30 9.76 -4.82
C SER A 163 -6.00 9.93 -6.17
N GLY A 164 -5.27 10.36 -7.20
CA GLY A 164 -5.77 10.61 -8.55
C GLY A 164 -4.85 9.97 -9.60
N GLU A 165 -4.30 10.78 -10.49
CA GLU A 165 -3.52 10.33 -11.65
C GLU A 165 -2.33 9.43 -11.28
N ASP A 166 -1.70 9.65 -10.12
CA ASP A 166 -0.52 8.91 -9.68
C ASP A 166 -0.85 7.77 -8.69
N ALA A 167 -2.12 7.44 -8.48
CA ALA A 167 -2.52 6.45 -7.48
C ALA A 167 -1.90 5.06 -7.75
N ALA A 168 -1.76 4.67 -9.01
CA ALA A 168 -1.15 3.39 -9.40
C ALA A 168 0.36 3.35 -9.11
N LEU A 169 1.07 4.47 -9.32
CA LEU A 169 2.48 4.62 -9.00
C LEU A 169 2.70 4.46 -7.48
N VAL A 170 1.93 5.20 -6.69
CA VAL A 170 1.98 5.15 -5.22
C VAL A 170 1.62 3.76 -4.69
N ALA A 171 0.57 3.13 -5.22
CA ALA A 171 0.18 1.78 -4.83
C ALA A 171 1.25 0.72 -5.15
N SER A 172 1.97 0.90 -6.26
CA SER A 172 3.08 0.00 -6.63
C SER A 172 4.25 0.13 -5.66
N GLY A 173 4.60 1.35 -5.27
CA GLY A 173 5.63 1.61 -4.26
C GLY A 173 5.28 1.04 -2.89
N ARG A 174 4.01 1.20 -2.46
CA ARG A 174 3.48 0.59 -1.24
C ARG A 174 3.65 -0.92 -1.22
N LYS A 175 3.25 -1.60 -2.30
CA LYS A 175 3.37 -3.06 -2.41
C LYS A 175 4.82 -3.53 -2.31
N ILE A 176 5.75 -2.82 -2.95
CA ILE A 176 7.17 -3.16 -2.89
C ILE A 176 7.70 -2.96 -1.46
N ALA A 177 7.41 -1.82 -0.83
CA ALA A 177 7.86 -1.54 0.53
C ALA A 177 7.31 -2.54 1.54
N HIS A 178 6.00 -2.81 1.50
CA HIS A 178 5.35 -3.82 2.34
C HIS A 178 5.98 -5.21 2.14
N HIS A 179 6.20 -5.63 0.89
CA HIS A 179 6.79 -6.95 0.61
C HIS A 179 8.22 -7.07 1.12
N ILE A 180 9.05 -6.03 0.97
CA ILE A 180 10.41 -6.01 1.54
C ILE A 180 10.33 -6.17 3.06
N ASP A 181 9.48 -5.40 3.74
CA ASP A 181 9.34 -5.48 5.19
C ASP A 181 8.83 -6.86 5.65
N GLU A 182 7.85 -7.42 4.93
CA GLU A 182 7.34 -8.75 5.19
C GLU A 182 8.43 -9.82 5.08
N VAL A 183 9.22 -9.81 4.00
CA VAL A 183 10.31 -10.77 3.80
C VAL A 183 11.42 -10.58 4.81
N PHE A 184 11.74 -9.35 5.21
CA PHE A 184 12.73 -9.12 6.27
C PHE A 184 12.23 -9.62 7.64
N ARG A 185 10.92 -9.55 7.88
CA ARG A 185 10.25 -10.02 9.10
C ARG A 185 10.12 -11.53 9.18
N THR A 186 9.82 -12.21 8.07
CA THR A 186 9.43 -13.63 8.08
C THR A 186 10.18 -14.50 7.07
N GLY A 187 10.90 -13.95 6.11
CA GLY A 187 11.58 -14.72 5.09
C GLY A 187 12.85 -15.42 5.57
N SER A 188 13.27 -16.43 4.82
CA SER A 188 14.60 -17.03 4.88
C SER A 188 15.68 -16.05 4.42
N GLN A 189 16.95 -16.35 4.71
CA GLN A 189 18.08 -15.51 4.29
C GLN A 189 18.15 -15.36 2.76
N LEU A 190 17.81 -16.41 2.01
CA LEU A 190 17.76 -16.36 0.55
C LEU A 190 16.65 -15.44 0.03
N GLU A 191 15.48 -15.48 0.66
CA GLU A 191 14.37 -14.59 0.31
C GLU A 191 14.68 -13.13 0.65
N LYS A 192 15.34 -12.87 1.78
CA LYS A 192 15.82 -11.52 2.14
C LYS A 192 16.77 -10.96 1.09
N THR A 193 17.74 -11.76 0.62
CA THR A 193 18.63 -11.36 -0.47
C THR A 193 17.84 -11.08 -1.76
N LYS A 194 16.81 -11.87 -2.06
CA LYS A 194 15.95 -11.62 -3.24
C LYS A 194 15.15 -10.33 -3.11
N ALA A 195 14.61 -10.02 -1.93
CA ALA A 195 13.86 -8.80 -1.67
C ALA A 195 14.71 -7.55 -1.89
N LEU A 196 16.03 -7.60 -1.60
CA LEU A 196 16.93 -6.49 -1.87
C LEU A 196 17.04 -6.13 -3.36
N TYR A 197 16.75 -7.06 -4.29
CA TYR A 197 16.67 -6.74 -5.72
C TYR A 197 15.48 -5.85 -6.10
N LEU A 198 14.53 -5.63 -5.19
CA LEU A 198 13.44 -4.68 -5.40
C LEU A 198 13.81 -3.24 -5.06
N MET A 199 14.93 -3.01 -4.38
CA MET A 199 15.39 -1.68 -4.00
C MET A 199 15.60 -0.73 -5.20
N PRO A 200 16.18 -1.16 -6.34
CA PRO A 200 16.27 -0.32 -7.54
C PRO A 200 14.90 0.09 -8.10
N HIS A 201 13.90 -0.80 -8.06
CA HIS A 201 12.54 -0.50 -8.52
C HIS A 201 11.86 0.52 -7.61
N LEU A 202 12.01 0.37 -6.29
CA LEU A 202 11.52 1.34 -5.34
C LEU A 202 12.19 2.71 -5.51
N LYS A 203 13.51 2.73 -5.77
CA LYS A 203 14.25 3.96 -6.09
C LYS A 203 13.71 4.63 -7.37
N GLY A 204 13.35 3.84 -8.39
CA GLY A 204 12.70 4.34 -9.60
C GLY A 204 11.41 5.09 -9.27
N ILE A 205 10.50 4.46 -8.53
CA ILE A 205 9.23 5.07 -8.09
C ILE A 205 9.47 6.35 -7.28
N LEU A 206 10.43 6.35 -6.36
CA LEU A 206 10.82 7.55 -5.60
C LEU A 206 11.37 8.66 -6.50
N THR A 207 12.04 8.32 -7.58
CA THR A 207 12.56 9.29 -8.56
C THR A 207 11.41 9.91 -9.35
N ASP A 208 10.45 9.09 -9.81
CA ASP A 208 9.27 9.54 -10.53
C ASP A 208 8.38 10.46 -9.67
N MET A 209 8.29 10.20 -8.37
CA MET A 209 7.60 11.07 -7.40
C MET A 209 8.39 12.33 -7.01
N LEU A 210 9.54 12.59 -7.63
CA LEU A 210 10.49 13.67 -7.26
C LEU A 210 10.91 13.64 -5.78
N ALA A 211 10.88 12.46 -5.16
CA ALA A 211 11.24 12.27 -3.76
C ALA A 211 12.76 12.29 -3.54
N THR A 212 13.56 12.04 -4.59
CA THR A 212 15.02 12.08 -4.50
C THR A 212 15.57 13.49 -4.76
N PRO A 213 16.70 13.89 -4.12
CA PRO A 213 17.34 15.18 -4.41
C PRO A 213 17.74 15.35 -5.88
N ALA A 214 18.22 14.27 -6.51
CA ALA A 214 18.62 14.29 -7.91
C ALA A 214 17.43 14.55 -8.85
N ALA A 215 16.29 13.89 -8.60
CA ALA A 215 15.07 14.10 -9.38
C ALA A 215 14.57 15.56 -9.25
N ARG A 216 14.61 16.13 -8.04
CA ARG A 216 14.25 17.54 -7.83
C ARG A 216 15.18 18.49 -8.58
N ALA A 217 16.49 18.27 -8.51
CA ALA A 217 17.47 19.09 -9.21
C ALA A 217 17.29 19.03 -10.74
N GLN A 218 17.01 17.85 -11.30
CA GLN A 218 16.72 17.68 -12.72
C GLN A 218 15.43 18.38 -13.13
N ALA A 219 14.36 18.25 -12.35
CA ALA A 219 13.10 18.94 -12.61
C ALA A 219 13.26 20.47 -12.59
N GLU A 220 14.06 21.00 -11.66
CA GLU A 220 14.37 22.43 -11.60
C GLU A 220 15.23 22.91 -12.77
N ALA A 221 16.22 22.13 -13.21
CA ALA A 221 17.03 22.45 -14.38
C ALA A 221 16.18 22.51 -15.67
N ILE A 222 15.33 21.50 -15.88
CA ILE A 222 14.42 21.46 -17.04
C ILE A 222 13.43 22.64 -17.01
N ALA A 223 12.96 23.04 -15.83
CA ALA A 223 12.08 24.19 -15.68
C ALA A 223 12.78 25.52 -16.03
N LYS A 224 14.07 25.68 -15.68
CA LYS A 224 14.87 26.85 -16.05
C LYS A 224 15.12 26.92 -17.55
N ASP A 225 15.55 25.82 -18.17
CA ASP A 225 15.82 25.77 -19.62
C ASP A 225 14.57 26.10 -20.45
N LYS A 226 13.39 25.60 -20.02
CA LYS A 226 12.12 25.93 -20.68
C LYS A 226 11.71 27.39 -20.49
N GLY A 227 12.01 27.99 -19.33
CA GLY A 227 11.76 29.40 -19.05
C GLY A 227 12.61 30.32 -19.94
N GLU A 228 13.91 30.02 -20.04
CA GLU A 228 14.85 30.77 -20.89
C GLU A 228 14.50 30.63 -22.37
N ALA A 229 14.11 29.44 -22.84
CA ALA A 229 13.66 29.23 -24.21
C ALA A 229 12.35 29.98 -24.53
N ALA A 230 11.40 30.02 -23.58
CA ALA A 230 10.15 30.75 -23.75
C ALA A 230 10.38 32.28 -23.78
N GLU A 231 11.27 32.79 -22.93
CA GLU A 231 11.64 34.22 -22.87
C GLU A 231 12.37 34.68 -24.13
N ALA A 232 13.32 33.89 -24.64
CA ALA A 232 14.00 34.16 -25.90
C ALA A 232 13.04 34.23 -27.09
N THR A 233 12.03 33.34 -27.11
CA THR A 233 11.00 33.31 -28.16
C THR A 233 10.05 34.52 -28.07
N ALA A 234 9.71 34.95 -26.86
CA ALA A 234 8.88 36.14 -26.63
C ALA A 234 9.60 37.43 -27.04
N LEU A 235 10.88 37.58 -26.67
CA LEU A 235 11.72 38.71 -27.08
C LEU A 235 11.93 38.79 -28.59
N GLY A 236 12.07 37.64 -29.27
CA GLY A 236 12.14 37.57 -30.73
C GLY A 236 10.87 38.10 -31.42
N LYS A 237 9.69 37.73 -30.91
CA LYS A 237 8.39 38.21 -31.42
C LYS A 237 8.17 39.70 -31.17
N MET A 238 8.63 40.22 -30.03
CA MET A 238 8.55 41.65 -29.70
C MET A 238 9.48 42.50 -30.58
N ARG A 239 10.70 42.03 -30.86
CA ARG A 239 11.64 42.70 -31.78
C ARG A 239 11.08 42.75 -33.22
N ALA A 240 10.57 41.63 -33.73
CA ALA A 240 9.95 41.58 -35.05
C ALA A 240 8.72 42.49 -35.17
N SER A 241 7.94 42.63 -34.09
CA SER A 241 6.79 43.55 -34.04
C SER A 241 7.23 45.02 -34.03
N ARG A 242 8.31 45.34 -33.28
CA ARG A 242 8.89 46.68 -33.24
C ARG A 242 9.45 47.13 -34.59
N ASP A 243 10.13 46.24 -35.31
CA ASP A 243 10.72 46.56 -36.60
C ASP A 243 9.64 46.75 -37.68
N ARG A 244 8.53 45.99 -37.59
CA ARG A 244 7.35 46.16 -38.46
C ARG A 244 6.66 47.52 -38.24
N ILE A 245 6.53 47.96 -37.00
CA ILE A 245 5.98 49.30 -36.67
C ILE A 245 6.90 50.41 -37.19
N ARG A 246 8.22 50.18 -37.18
CA ARG A 246 9.21 51.15 -37.68
C ARG A 246 9.12 51.33 -39.20
N LEU A 247 8.91 50.23 -39.94
CA LEU A 247 8.70 50.26 -41.39
C LEU A 247 7.42 51.01 -41.79
N VAL A 248 6.32 50.78 -41.06
CA VAL A 248 5.05 51.46 -41.33
C VAL A 248 5.14 52.98 -41.09
N LYS A 249 5.97 53.42 -40.13
CA LYS A 249 6.22 54.84 -39.89
C LYS A 249 7.06 55.50 -40.99
N SER A 250 8.08 54.81 -41.51
CA SER A 250 8.88 55.33 -42.64
C SER A 250 8.07 55.46 -43.93
N ASP A 251 7.12 54.56 -44.15
CA ASP A 251 6.24 54.61 -45.33
C ASP A 251 5.19 55.74 -45.23
N SER A 252 4.77 56.10 -44.00
CA SER A 252 3.85 57.22 -43.78
C SER A 252 4.52 58.61 -43.85
N GLU A 253 5.84 58.69 -43.66
CA GLU A 253 6.60 59.96 -43.73
C GLU A 253 7.09 60.28 -45.15
N GLN A 254 7.06 59.33 -46.10
CA GLN A 254 7.40 59.54 -47.51
C GLN A 254 6.19 59.82 -48.42
N ALA A 255 4.97 59.74 -47.89
CA ALA A 255 3.71 59.93 -48.63
C ALA A 255 3.00 61.26 -48.33
N GLY A 256 3.64 62.17 -47.58
CA GLY A 256 3.16 63.55 -47.33
C GLY A 256 4.12 64.57 -47.94
#